data_AF-A0A838TSN1-F1
#
_entry.id   AF-A0A838TSN1-F1
#
_cell.length_a   1.000
_cell.length_b   1.000
_cell.length_c   1.000
_cell.angle_alpha   90.00
_cell.angle_beta   90.00
_cell.angle_gamma   90.00
#
_symmetry.space_group_name_H-M   'P 1'
#
loop_
_entity.id
_entity.type
_entity.pdbx_description
1 polymer ?
#
loop_
_entity_poly.entity_id
_entity_poly.type
_entity_poly.pdbx_seq_one_letter_code
_entity_poly.pdbx_strand_id
1 'polypeptide(L)'
;MTEYSIKENSWIAKIAAKKLRSDKVAIVVGKTIHLYKTSKKQFLQNERWLKHELCHIKQFQENGYLLFIAKYLWESIKNGYHNNKYEVEAREAEDN
;
A
#
# COMPACT_ATOMS: atom_id res chain seq x y z
N MET A 1 -11.93 -14.24 5.58
CA MET A 1 -11.48 -13.74 4.26
C MET A 1 -11.43 -12.23 4.36
N THR A 2 -10.26 -11.62 4.25
CA THR A 2 -10.13 -10.16 4.30
C THR A 2 -10.81 -9.58 3.06
N GLU A 3 -11.94 -8.88 3.23
CA GLU A 3 -12.65 -8.26 2.11
C GLU A 3 -11.85 -7.07 1.60
N TYR A 4 -11.29 -7.18 0.39
CA TYR A 4 -10.60 -6.09 -0.28
C TYR A 4 -11.17 -5.85 -1.68
N SER A 5 -11.11 -4.58 -2.12
CA SER A 5 -11.51 -4.16 -3.46
C SER A 5 -10.29 -3.68 -4.23
N ILE A 6 -10.24 -3.89 -5.54
CA ILE A 6 -9.15 -3.41 -6.39
C ILE A 6 -9.72 -2.42 -7.39
N LYS A 7 -9.15 -1.22 -7.44
CA LYS A 7 -9.55 -0.15 -8.37
C LYS A 7 -8.36 0.29 -9.22
N GLU A 8 -8.48 0.08 -10.52
CA GLU A 8 -7.45 0.46 -11.49
C GLU A 8 -7.53 1.95 -11.87
N ASN A 9 -6.38 2.53 -12.25
CA ASN A 9 -6.22 3.91 -12.73
C ASN A 9 -6.86 4.98 -11.83
N SER A 10 -6.68 4.85 -10.52
CA SER A 10 -7.22 5.83 -9.59
C SER A 10 -6.37 7.09 -9.53
N TRP A 11 -7.01 8.26 -9.52
CA TRP A 11 -6.44 9.56 -9.19
C TRP A 11 -5.53 9.57 -7.94
N ILE A 12 -5.91 8.87 -6.87
CA ILE A 12 -5.09 8.77 -5.65
C ILE A 12 -3.77 8.05 -5.95
N ALA A 13 -3.82 6.93 -6.65
CA ALA A 13 -2.64 6.17 -7.05
C ALA A 13 -1.76 6.94 -8.05
N LYS A 14 -2.36 7.80 -8.90
CA LYS A 14 -1.63 8.72 -9.79
C LYS A 14 -0.81 9.76 -9.00
N ILE A 15 -1.39 10.34 -7.94
CA ILE A 15 -0.69 11.29 -7.07
C ILE A 15 0.43 10.57 -6.31
N ALA A 16 0.15 9.39 -5.77
CA ALA A 16 1.13 8.56 -5.06
C ALA A 16 2.33 8.20 -5.98
N ALA A 17 2.06 7.78 -7.21
CA ALA A 17 3.09 7.49 -8.21
C ALA A 17 3.99 8.69 -8.51
N LYS A 18 3.41 9.90 -8.64
CA LYS A 18 4.19 11.12 -8.85
C LYS A 18 5.08 11.45 -7.64
N LYS A 19 4.61 11.20 -6.43
CA LYS A 19 5.35 11.45 -5.19
C LYS A 19 6.49 10.43 -4.98
N LEU A 20 6.23 9.16 -5.26
CA LEU A 20 7.18 8.06 -5.15
C LEU A 20 8.13 7.96 -6.35
N ARG A 21 7.90 8.75 -7.42
CA ARG A 21 8.63 8.70 -8.70
C ARG A 21 8.69 7.27 -9.29
N SER A 22 7.62 6.50 -9.09
CA SER A 22 7.51 5.14 -9.60
C SER A 22 6.52 5.08 -10.76
N ASP A 23 6.88 4.34 -11.81
CA ASP A 23 6.01 4.12 -12.97
C ASP A 23 4.84 3.18 -12.66
N LYS A 24 4.97 2.31 -11.67
CA LYS A 24 3.91 1.38 -11.25
C LYS A 24 3.73 1.48 -9.75
N VAL A 25 2.51 1.74 -9.30
CA VAL A 25 2.20 1.88 -7.88
C VAL A 25 0.89 1.17 -7.57
N ALA A 26 0.88 0.49 -6.44
CA ALA A 26 -0.31 0.08 -5.73
C ALA A 26 -0.32 0.87 -4.41
N ILE A 27 -1.48 1.34 -4.02
CA ILE A 27 -1.66 2.01 -2.73
C ILE A 27 -2.94 1.53 -2.10
N VAL A 28 -2.84 1.11 -0.85
CA VAL A 28 -4.00 0.76 -0.04
C VAL A 28 -4.60 2.00 0.59
N VAL A 29 -5.92 2.10 0.47
CA VAL A 29 -6.72 3.16 1.08
C VAL A 29 -7.90 2.47 1.77
N GLY A 30 -7.74 2.21 3.07
CA GLY A 30 -8.71 1.44 3.86
C GLY A 30 -8.74 -0.03 3.44
N LYS A 31 -9.80 -0.44 2.75
CA LYS A 31 -9.96 -1.80 2.20
C LYS A 31 -9.82 -1.86 0.68
N THR A 32 -9.45 -0.75 0.04
CA THR A 32 -9.36 -0.66 -1.42
C THR A 32 -7.92 -0.50 -1.84
N ILE A 33 -7.45 -1.35 -2.75
CA ILE A 33 -6.15 -1.28 -3.40
C ILE A 33 -6.33 -0.47 -4.68
N HIS A 34 -5.70 0.69 -4.75
CA HIS A 34 -5.71 1.56 -5.91
C HIS A 34 -4.45 1.32 -6.73
N LEU A 35 -4.63 0.86 -7.97
CA LEU A 35 -3.54 0.58 -8.90
C LEU A 35 -3.33 1.75 -9.86
N TYR A 36 -2.07 2.04 -10.18
CA TYR A 36 -1.68 3.00 -11.21
C TYR A 36 -0.68 2.37 -12.18
N LYS A 37 -0.96 2.50 -13.50
CA LYS A 37 -0.12 1.96 -14.59
C LYS A 37 0.19 0.45 -14.46
N THR A 38 -0.60 -0.29 -13.69
CA THR A 38 -0.56 -1.74 -13.58
C THR A 38 -1.98 -2.28 -13.61
N SER A 39 -2.16 -3.48 -14.16
CA SER A 39 -3.46 -4.14 -14.24
C SER A 39 -3.68 -5.07 -13.04
N LYS A 40 -4.94 -5.32 -12.68
CA LYS A 40 -5.29 -6.27 -11.62
C LYS A 40 -4.66 -7.65 -11.85
N LYS A 41 -4.64 -8.14 -13.09
CA LYS A 41 -3.99 -9.42 -13.43
C LYS A 41 -2.49 -9.42 -13.14
N GLN A 42 -1.76 -8.39 -13.58
CA GLN A 42 -0.32 -8.29 -13.32
C GLN A 42 -0.01 -8.16 -11.84
N PHE A 43 -0.83 -7.40 -11.12
CA PHE A 43 -0.73 -7.27 -9.67
C PHE A 43 -0.95 -8.61 -8.96
N LEU A 44 -2.01 -9.34 -9.31
CA LEU A 44 -2.32 -10.65 -8.71
C LEU A 44 -1.31 -11.75 -9.08
N GLN A 45 -0.63 -11.64 -10.22
CA GLN A 45 0.47 -12.54 -10.58
C GLN A 45 1.72 -12.33 -9.73
N ASN A 46 1.84 -11.18 -9.06
CA ASN A 46 2.98 -10.86 -8.23
C ASN A 46 2.60 -11.07 -6.75
N GLU A 47 2.75 -12.30 -6.26
CA GLU A 47 2.37 -12.67 -4.89
C GLU A 47 3.05 -11.82 -3.83
N ARG A 48 4.33 -11.48 -4.00
CA ARG A 48 5.07 -10.60 -3.09
C ARG A 48 4.37 -9.25 -2.97
N TRP A 49 4.06 -8.64 -4.11
CA TRP A 49 3.37 -7.36 -4.16
C TRP A 49 1.96 -7.46 -3.55
N LEU A 50 1.24 -8.54 -3.82
CA LEU A 50 -0.06 -8.78 -3.20
C LEU A 50 0.04 -8.87 -1.68
N LYS A 51 1.00 -9.65 -1.15
CA LYS A 51 1.22 -9.80 0.30
C LYS A 51 1.59 -8.46 0.96
N HIS A 52 2.41 -7.65 0.30
CA HIS A 52 2.76 -6.30 0.73
C HIS A 52 1.52 -5.42 0.92
N GLU A 53 0.65 -5.33 -0.10
CA GLU A 53 -0.58 -4.54 0.00
C GLU A 53 -1.56 -5.14 1.01
N LEU A 54 -1.67 -6.47 1.13
CA LEU A 54 -2.51 -7.12 2.13
C LEU A 54 -2.08 -6.78 3.56
N CYS A 55 -0.76 -6.65 3.80
CA CYS A 55 -0.24 -6.17 5.07
C CYS A 55 -0.78 -4.76 5.38
N HIS A 56 -0.72 -3.84 4.42
CA HIS A 56 -1.28 -2.51 4.60
C HIS A 56 -2.79 -2.54 4.87
N ILE A 57 -3.57 -3.41 4.21
CA ILE A 57 -5.00 -3.57 4.53
C ILE A 57 -5.18 -3.98 5.99
N LYS A 58 -4.40 -4.93 6.47
CA LYS A 58 -4.44 -5.37 7.87
C LYS A 58 -4.08 -4.21 8.81
N GLN A 59 -3.00 -3.48 8.52
CA GLN A 59 -2.59 -2.31 9.31
C GLN A 59 -3.68 -1.23 9.34
N PHE A 60 -4.37 -1.00 8.21
CA PHE A 60 -5.51 -0.10 8.10
C PHE A 60 -6.72 -0.58 8.91
N GLN A 61 -6.98 -1.89 8.94
CA GLN A 61 -8.03 -2.49 9.76
C GLN A 61 -7.72 -2.40 11.26
N GLU A 62 -6.46 -2.61 11.65
CA GLU A 62 -6.04 -2.59 13.06
C GLU A 62 -5.92 -1.17 13.62
N ASN A 63 -5.39 -0.22 12.84
CA ASN A 63 -5.19 1.16 13.29
C ASN A 63 -6.36 2.09 12.94
N GLY A 64 -7.20 1.74 11.95
CA GLY A 64 -8.24 2.60 11.42
C GLY A 64 -7.74 3.57 10.35
N TYR A 65 -8.67 4.03 9.49
CA TYR A 65 -8.37 4.75 8.24
C TYR A 65 -7.53 6.02 8.41
N LEU A 66 -8.00 6.99 9.19
CA LEU A 66 -7.33 8.28 9.34
C LEU A 66 -6.09 8.18 10.23
N LEU A 67 -6.18 7.34 11.27
CA LEU A 67 -5.12 7.18 12.25
C LEU A 67 -3.88 6.54 11.60
N PHE A 68 -4.08 5.52 10.76
CA PHE A 68 -2.98 4.88 10.04
C PHE A 68 -2.27 5.85 9.11
N ILE A 69 -3.00 6.61 8.29
CA ILE A 69 -2.41 7.59 7.37
C ILE A 69 -1.59 8.63 8.16
N ALA A 70 -2.12 9.13 9.27
CA ALA A 70 -1.41 10.09 10.12
C ALA A 70 -0.13 9.47 10.73
N LYS A 71 -0.23 8.27 11.31
CA LYS A 71 0.93 7.55 11.87
C LYS A 71 1.98 7.24 10.81
N TYR A 72 1.56 6.78 9.64
CA TYR A 72 2.42 6.45 8.52
C TYR A 72 3.14 7.70 7.99
N LEU A 73 2.42 8.81 7.75
CA LEU A 73 3.05 10.05 7.31
C LEU A 73 3.99 10.59 8.38
N TRP A 74 3.59 10.60 9.65
CA TRP A 74 4.42 11.06 10.76
C TRP A 74 5.72 10.25 10.85
N GLU A 75 5.61 8.94 10.78
CA GLU A 75 6.77 8.05 10.86
C GLU A 75 7.65 8.13 9.62
N SER A 76 7.05 8.29 8.43
CA SER A 76 7.79 8.53 7.19
C SER A 76 8.52 9.88 7.19
N ILE A 77 7.96 10.92 7.83
CA ILE A 77 8.65 12.20 8.02
C ILE A 77 9.79 12.06 9.05
N LYS A 78 9.57 11.32 10.13
CA LYS A 78 10.54 11.17 11.22
C LYS A 78 11.72 10.25 10.88
N ASN A 79 11.44 9.10 10.26
CA ASN A 79 12.41 8.02 10.02
C ASN A 79 12.72 7.84 8.52
N GLY A 80 12.00 8.51 7.63
CA GLY A 80 12.06 8.28 6.19
C GLY A 80 11.13 7.15 5.72
N TYR A 81 10.88 7.09 4.41
CA TYR A 81 10.04 6.06 3.80
C TYR A 81 10.61 4.64 3.98
N HIS A 82 11.92 4.46 3.76
CA HIS A 82 12.56 3.14 3.82
C HIS A 82 12.60 2.54 5.24
N ASN A 83 12.66 3.40 6.27
CA ASN A 83 12.78 2.98 7.67
C ASN A 83 11.45 3.13 8.44
N ASN A 84 10.34 3.29 7.72
CA ASN A 84 9.00 3.30 8.26
C ASN A 84 8.65 1.87 8.69
N LYS A 85 8.26 1.66 9.95
CA LYS A 85 7.98 0.31 10.47
C LYS A 85 6.86 -0.38 9.69
N TYR A 86 5.93 0.39 9.14
CA TYR A 86 4.82 -0.12 8.35
C TYR A 86 5.30 -0.68 7.00
N GLU A 87 6.30 -0.04 6.39
CA GLU A 87 6.95 -0.54 5.16
C GLU A 87 7.84 -1.73 5.45
N VAL A 88 8.51 -1.76 6.61
CA VAL A 88 9.33 -2.90 7.04
C VAL A 88 8.44 -4.12 7.25
N GLU A 89 7.33 -3.99 7.99
CA GLU A 89 6.38 -5.07 8.23
C GLU A 89 5.73 -5.56 6.92
N ALA A 90 5.39 -4.64 6.00
CA ALA A 90 4.89 -5.00 4.69
C ALA A 90 5.95 -5.75 3.85
N ARG A 91 7.23 -5.40 4.01
CA ARG A 91 8.35 -6.10 3.34
C ARG A 91 8.64 -7.47 3.94
N GLU A 92 8.52 -7.62 5.25
CA GLU A 92 8.60 -8.94 5.92
C GLU A 92 7.46 -9.85 5.47
N ALA A 93 6.26 -9.28 5.23
CA ALA A 93 5.14 -10.03 4.69
C ALA A 93 5.34 -10.50 3.23
N GLU A 94 6.27 -9.91 2.46
CA GLU A 94 6.54 -10.35 1.08
C GLU A 94 7.10 -11.78 1.03
N ASP A 95 7.85 -12.20 2.07
CA ASP A 95 8.56 -13.49 2.13
C ASP A 95 7.80 -14.59 2.91
N ASN A 96 6.79 -14.21 3.68
CA ASN A 96 6.01 -15.09 4.58
C ASN A 96 4.76 -15.62 3.89
#